data_AF-A0A1H7YXM5-F1
#
_entry.id   AF-A0A1H7YXM5-F1
#
_cell.length_a   1.000
_cell.length_b   1.000
_cell.length_c   1.000
_cell.angle_alpha   90.00
_cell.angle_beta   90.00
_cell.angle_gamma   90.00
#
_symmetry.space_group_name_H-M   'P 1'
#
loop_
_entity.id
_entity.type
_entity.pdbx_description
1 polymer ?
#
loop_
_entity_poly.entity_id
_entity_poly.type
_entity_poly.pdbx_seq_one_letter_code
_entity_poly.pdbx_strand_id
1 'polypeptide(L)' 'MRLSTILRRRSQFPVTPEMARLKARAAHLRGEIFYLRPAYTQQLRWELAGLERRMQEMEASAARA' A
#
# COMPACT_ATOMS: atom_id res chain seq x y z
N MET A 1 -25.65 -23.55 -22.39
CA MET A 1 -24.58 -22.85 -23.15
C MET A 1 -23.44 -22.51 -22.20
N ARG A 2 -22.21 -22.55 -22.70
CA ARG A 2 -20.95 -22.73 -21.94
C ARG A 2 -20.52 -21.49 -21.13
N LEU A 3 -20.13 -21.73 -19.87
CA LEU A 3 -19.54 -20.81 -18.87
C LEU A 3 -18.11 -20.37 -19.25
N SER A 4 -17.92 -19.91 -20.48
CA SER A 4 -16.61 -19.65 -21.08
C SER A 4 -16.39 -18.16 -21.31
N THR A 5 -16.40 -17.39 -20.21
CA THR A 5 -15.65 -16.13 -20.10
C THR A 5 -14.99 -16.14 -18.72
N ILE A 6 -13.93 -16.92 -18.56
CA ILE A 6 -12.57 -16.44 -18.87
C ILE A 6 -12.15 -15.41 -17.83
N LEU A 7 -11.56 -15.92 -16.75
CA LEU A 7 -10.17 -15.59 -16.43
C LEU A 7 -9.83 -14.10 -16.30
N ARG A 8 -10.73 -13.29 -15.73
CA ARG A 8 -10.29 -12.18 -14.88
C ARG A 8 -10.18 -12.77 -13.47
N ARG A 9 -9.37 -13.81 -13.23
CA ARG A 9 -7.99 -13.64 -12.69
C ARG A 9 -7.72 -12.21 -12.24
N ARG A 10 -8.58 -11.71 -11.34
CA ARG A 10 -8.17 -10.78 -10.31
C ARG A 10 -7.18 -11.62 -9.53
N SER A 11 -5.92 -11.57 -9.92
CA SER A 11 -4.77 -11.87 -9.07
C SER A 11 -4.78 -10.84 -7.95
N GLN A 12 -5.87 -10.85 -7.18
CA GLN A 12 -5.95 -10.22 -5.90
C GLN A 12 -5.16 -11.21 -5.05
N PHE A 13 -3.83 -11.09 -5.09
CA PHE A 13 -3.06 -11.48 -3.91
C PHE A 13 -3.88 -10.95 -2.74
N PRO A 14 -4.35 -11.79 -1.82
CA PRO A 14 -5.16 -11.31 -0.72
C PRO A 14 -4.29 -10.27 -0.06
N VAL A 15 -4.69 -9.00 -0.19
CA VAL A 15 -4.00 -7.90 0.47
C VAL A 15 -4.09 -8.29 1.93
N THR A 16 -2.96 -8.73 2.49
CA THR A 16 -2.96 -9.19 3.88
C THR A 16 -3.59 -8.07 4.71
N PRO A 17 -4.37 -8.39 5.75
CA PRO A 17 -4.99 -7.35 6.57
C PRO A 17 -3.95 -6.34 7.08
N GLU A 18 -2.69 -6.76 7.25
CA GLU A 18 -1.54 -5.90 7.50
C GLU A 18 -1.23 -4.94 6.33
N MET A 19 -1.11 -5.44 5.10
CA MET A 19 -0.90 -4.60 3.90
C MET A 19 -2.04 -3.59 3.71
N ALA A 20 -3.29 -3.97 3.98
CA ALA A 20 -4.43 -3.06 3.90
C ALA A 20 -4.31 -1.91 4.92
N ARG A 21 -3.87 -2.22 6.15
CA ARG A 21 -3.62 -1.22 7.21
C ARG A 21 -2.47 -0.28 6.84
N LEU A 22 -1.37 -0.82 6.29
CA LEU A 22 -0.24 0.01 5.84
C LEU A 22 -0.64 0.97 4.72
N LYS A 23 -1.43 0.50 3.75
CA LYS A 23 -1.97 1.34 2.67
C LYS A 23 -2.89 2.43 3.20
N ALA A 24 -3.77 2.11 4.14
CA ALA A 24 -4.67 3.10 4.76
C ALA A 24 -3.87 4.18 5.51
N ARG A 25 -2.84 3.79 6.28
CA ARG A 25 -1.97 4.72 7.00
C ARG A 25 -1.16 5.61 6.06
N ALA A 26 -0.62 5.04 4.98
CA ALA A 26 0.09 5.81 3.96
C ALA A 26 -0.84 6.84 3.26
N ALA A 27 -2.09 6.47 2.99
CA ALA A 27 -3.09 7.39 2.45
C ALA A 27 -3.42 8.54 3.41
N HIS A 28 -3.56 8.24 4.70
CA HIS A 28 -3.77 9.24 5.75
C HIS A 28 -2.60 10.25 5.80
N LEU A 29 -1.36 9.74 5.90
CA LEU A 29 -0.16 10.59 5.94
C LEU A 29 -0.01 11.47 4.70
N ARG A 30 -0.35 10.96 3.51
CA ARG A 30 -0.37 11.77 2.29
C ARG A 30 -1.38 12.91 2.37
N GLY A 31 -2.55 12.66 2.97
CA GLY A 31 -3.53 13.70 3.27
C GLY A 31 -2.98 14.75 4.23
N GLU A 32 -2.38 14.33 5.34
CA GLU A 32 -1.78 15.25 6.31
C GLU A 32 -0.65 16.09 5.69
N ILE A 33 0.22 15.48 4.89
CA ILE A 33 1.29 16.18 4.16
C ILE A 33 0.71 17.20 3.17
N PHE A 34 -0.43 16.90 2.54
CA PHE A 34 -1.06 17.81 1.58
C PHE A 34 -1.61 19.07 2.25
N TYR A 35 -2.22 18.94 3.44
CA TYR A 35 -2.82 20.07 4.14
C TYR A 35 -1.83 20.86 5.02
N LEU A 36 -0.71 20.25 5.41
CA LEU A 36 0.30 20.90 6.24
C LEU A 36 1.30 21.71 5.42
N ARG A 37 1.80 22.81 6.01
CA ARG A 37 2.87 23.60 5.38
C ARG A 37 4.14 22.73 5.25
N PRO A 38 4.89 22.83 4.13
CA PRO A 38 6.07 21.99 3.88
C PRO A 38 7.07 21.92 5.03
N ALA A 39 7.28 23.03 5.75
CA ALA A 39 8.18 23.14 6.91
C ALA A 39 7.87 22.14 8.04
N TYR A 40 6.63 21.66 8.18
CA TYR A 40 6.22 20.72 9.23
C TYR A 40 6.01 19.29 8.72
N THR A 41 6.22 19.04 7.42
CA THR A 41 5.93 17.75 6.80
C THR A 41 7.12 16.80 6.75
N GLN A 42 8.32 17.25 7.14
CA GLN A 42 9.54 16.46 6.96
C GLN A 42 9.45 15.12 7.71
N GLN A 43 9.01 15.13 8.98
CA GLN A 43 8.82 13.91 9.76
C GLN A 43 7.76 12.98 9.14
N LEU A 44 6.63 13.53 8.67
CA LEU A 44 5.57 12.76 8.01
C LEU A 44 6.04 12.12 6.70
N ARG A 45 6.89 12.82 5.94
CA ARG A 45 7.51 12.30 4.71
C ARG A 45 8.46 11.14 5.01
N TRP A 46 9.25 11.24 6.08
CA TRP A 46 10.09 10.13 6.54
C TRP A 46 9.26 8.91 6.96
N GLU A 47 8.17 9.13 7.70
CA GLU A 47 7.26 8.05 8.09
C GLU A 47 6.60 7.40 6.86
N LEU A 48 6.13 8.20 5.91
CA LEU A 48 5.54 7.71 4.66
C LEU A 48 6.54 6.85 3.87
N ALA A 49 7.78 7.32 3.71
CA ALA A 49 8.83 6.56 3.03
C ALA A 49 9.14 5.24 3.76
N GLY A 50 9.13 5.23 5.09
CA GLY A 50 9.29 4.01 5.89
C GLY A 50 8.15 3.01 5.67
N LEU A 51 6.91 3.48 5.63
CA LEU A 51 5.74 2.63 5.34
C LEU A 51 5.77 2.06 3.92
N GLU A 52 6.14 2.87 2.93
CA GLU A 52 6.28 2.43 1.54
C GLU A 52 7.35 1.34 1.40
N ARG A 53 8.50 1.53 2.05
CA ARG A 53 9.55 0.52 2.09
C ARG A 53 9.08 -0.78 2.73
N ARG A 54 8.37 -0.71 3.86
CA ARG A 54 7.85 -1.91 4.53
C ARG A 54 6.81 -2.65 3.68
N MET A 55 5.97 -1.92 2.94
CA MET A 55 5.08 -2.55 1.96
C MET A 55 5.86 -3.26 0.85
N GLN A 56 6.90 -2.64 0.29
CA GLN A 56 7.76 -3.27 -0.72
C GLN A 56 8.46 -4.53 -0.18
N GLU A 57 8.95 -4.50 1.06
CA GLU A 57 9.57 -5.65 1.72
C GLU A 57 8.58 -6.81 1.91
N MET A 58 7.32 -6.50 2.29
CA MET A 58 6.27 -7.51 2.38
C MET A 58 5.87 -8.08 1.02
N GLU A 59 5.76 -7.24 -0.01
CA GLU A 59 5.48 -7.69 -1.39
C GLU A 59 6.61 -8.58 -1.91
N ALA A 60 7.87 -8.20 -1.67
CA ALA A 60 9.04 -8.98 -2.04
C ALA A 60 9.11 -10.31 -1.28
N SER A 61 8.73 -10.33 -0.01
CA SER A 61 8.68 -11.56 0.80
C SER A 61 7.56 -12.49 0.34
N ALA A 62 6.38 -11.94 0.05
CA ALA A 62 5.24 -12.70 -0.50
C ALA A 62 5.51 -13.22 -1.93
N ALA A 63 6.33 -12.53 -2.72
CA ALA A 63 6.73 -12.99 -4.05
C ALA A 63 7.80 -14.10 -4.02
N ARG A 64 8.50 -14.26 -2.90
CA ARG A 64 9.52 -15.30 -2.68
C ARG A 64 8.98 -16.55 -1.97
N ALA A 65 7.81 -16.46 -1.35
CA ALA A 65 7.12 -17.54 -0.65
C ALA A 65 6.18 -18.31 -1.61
#